data_AF-A0A9D3RKF2-F1
#
_entry.id   AF-A0A9D3RKF2-F1
#
_cell.length_a   1.000
_cell.length_b   1.000
_cell.length_c   1.000
_cell.angle_alpha   90.00
_cell.angle_beta   90.00
_cell.angle_gamma   90.00
#
_symmetry.space_group_name_H-M   'P 1'
#
loop_
_entity.id
_entity.type
_entity.pdbx_description
1 polymer ?
#
loop_
_entity_poly.entity_id
_entity_poly.type
_entity_poly.pdbx_seq_one_letter_code
_entity_poly.pdbx_strand_id
1 'polypeptide(L)'
;MNFKEVQDLLRMMNVDMSEHHALRLFMMADRSQTGSLEDDEFVQFYKMLTQRDDVLRLFQGYSSDGQKMSLRDLEEFLRTEQLEGDRSQQRALELIDCYEPSDTAKMLHAMSIDGFLMYLSSAEGSIFNPHQQGIYQDMSQPLCHYFISSSHNTYLLEDQIRGQSSVEGYIRALKRGCRCVEVDCWDGPNGEPIVYHGHTFTSKILFKDVIAAVGSYAFKASEYPVILSMENHCSVDQQRAMAEHLDHILGDRGS
;
A
#
# COMPACT_ATOMS: atom_id res chain seq x y z
N MET A 1 25.80 27.55 -3.38
CA MET A 1 25.68 26.09 -3.62
C MET A 1 26.00 25.76 -5.07
N ASN A 2 27.04 24.97 -5.34
CA ASN A 2 27.43 24.60 -6.71
C ASN A 2 26.57 23.46 -7.28
N PHE A 3 26.68 23.19 -8.58
CA PHE A 3 25.83 22.16 -9.24
C PHE A 3 26.02 20.75 -8.66
N LYS A 4 27.23 20.39 -8.23
CA LYS A 4 27.49 19.08 -7.61
C LYS A 4 26.76 18.92 -6.28
N GLU A 5 26.76 19.98 -5.46
CA GLU A 5 25.99 20.01 -4.21
C GLU A 5 24.48 19.91 -4.46
N VAL A 6 23.98 20.50 -5.55
CA VAL A 6 22.58 20.34 -5.97
C VAL A 6 22.27 18.89 -6.36
N GLN A 7 23.17 18.20 -7.07
CA GLN A 7 23.00 16.77 -7.40
C GLN A 7 23.03 15.88 -6.15
N ASP A 8 23.82 16.23 -5.14
CA ASP A 8 23.81 15.54 -3.84
C ASP A 8 22.48 15.78 -3.12
N LEU A 9 21.97 17.03 -3.11
CA LEU A 9 20.67 17.38 -2.54
C LEU A 9 19.51 16.61 -3.19
N LEU A 10 19.47 16.54 -4.52
CA LEU A 10 18.42 15.80 -5.25
C LEU A 10 18.40 14.32 -4.86
N ARG A 11 19.59 13.71 -4.71
CA ARG A 11 19.72 12.32 -4.22
C ARG A 11 19.26 12.18 -2.78
N MET A 12 19.57 13.13 -1.91
CA MET A 12 19.10 13.12 -0.52
C MET A 12 17.58 13.25 -0.42
N MET A 13 16.96 14.01 -1.33
CA MET A 13 15.51 14.18 -1.40
C MET A 13 14.80 13.04 -2.15
N ASN A 14 15.54 12.03 -2.62
CA ASN A 14 15.02 10.91 -3.43
C ASN A 14 14.28 11.39 -4.70
N VAL A 15 14.75 12.48 -5.31
CA VAL A 15 14.20 13.03 -6.54
C VAL A 15 14.92 12.38 -7.72
N ASP A 16 14.19 11.54 -8.47
CA ASP A 16 14.70 10.96 -9.72
C ASP A 16 14.54 11.97 -10.86
N MET A 17 15.63 12.65 -11.19
CA MET A 17 15.68 13.69 -12.20
C MET A 17 16.93 13.55 -13.06
N SER A 18 16.77 13.65 -14.38
CA SER A 18 17.91 13.67 -15.29
C SER A 18 18.85 14.84 -15.00
N GLU A 19 20.16 14.59 -15.07
CA GLU A 19 21.20 15.61 -14.86
C GLU A 19 21.00 16.83 -15.76
N HIS A 20 20.59 16.62 -17.02
CA HIS A 20 20.32 17.71 -17.94
C HIS A 20 19.14 18.60 -17.49
N HIS A 21 18.11 18.03 -16.87
CA HIS A 21 16.99 18.82 -16.38
C HIS A 21 17.37 19.59 -15.11
N ALA A 22 18.08 18.93 -14.19
CA ALA A 22 18.62 19.56 -12.99
C ALA A 22 19.57 20.73 -13.35
N LEU A 23 20.44 20.54 -14.34
CA LEU A 23 21.36 21.58 -14.82
C LEU A 23 20.60 22.76 -15.42
N ARG A 24 19.53 22.51 -16.18
CA ARG A 24 18.67 23.59 -16.69
C ARG A 24 18.06 24.41 -15.57
N LEU A 25 17.47 23.76 -14.57
CA LEU A 25 16.87 24.45 -13.42
C LEU A 25 17.91 25.24 -12.63
N PHE A 26 19.10 24.67 -12.43
CA PHE A 26 20.23 25.34 -11.80
C PHE A 26 20.62 26.61 -12.56
N MET A 27 20.82 26.51 -13.89
CA MET A 27 21.18 27.68 -14.72
C MET A 27 20.08 28.73 -14.79
N MET A 28 18.81 28.33 -14.72
CA MET A 28 17.68 29.28 -14.64
C MET A 28 17.64 30.01 -13.30
N ALA A 29 18.13 29.39 -12.23
CA ALA A 29 18.18 29.97 -10.89
C ALA A 29 19.43 30.85 -10.67
N ASP A 30 20.58 30.49 -11.24
CA ASP A 30 21.86 31.23 -11.18
C ASP A 30 21.79 32.51 -12.03
N ARG A 31 21.09 33.53 -11.52
CA ARG A 31 20.95 34.85 -12.15
C ARG A 31 22.26 35.63 -12.10
N SER A 32 23.08 35.37 -11.08
CA SER A 32 24.40 35.95 -10.86
C SER A 32 25.44 35.42 -11.86
N GLN A 33 25.17 34.29 -12.51
CA GLN A 33 26.06 33.60 -13.46
C GLN A 33 27.41 33.24 -12.85
N THR A 34 27.42 32.96 -11.55
CA THR A 34 28.66 32.66 -10.80
C THR A 34 29.02 31.17 -10.85
N GLY A 35 28.13 30.32 -11.37
CA GLY A 35 28.26 28.87 -11.29
C GLY A 35 27.92 28.33 -9.90
N SER A 36 27.24 29.12 -9.07
CA SER A 36 26.78 28.78 -7.73
C SER A 36 25.49 29.52 -7.42
N LEU A 37 24.57 28.86 -6.70
CA LEU A 37 23.35 29.49 -6.20
C LEU A 37 23.61 30.17 -4.86
N GLU A 38 23.44 31.48 -4.82
CA GLU A 38 23.32 32.26 -3.58
C GLU A 38 21.95 32.02 -2.92
N ASP A 39 21.73 32.50 -1.69
CA ASP A 39 20.55 32.16 -0.87
C ASP A 39 19.20 32.34 -1.61
N ASP A 40 18.97 33.51 -2.22
CA ASP A 40 17.74 33.80 -2.97
C ASP A 40 17.59 32.94 -4.24
N GLU A 41 18.72 32.62 -4.89
CA GLU A 41 18.77 31.79 -6.08
C GLU A 41 18.51 30.32 -5.73
N PHE A 42 18.98 29.87 -4.57
CA PHE A 42 18.68 28.55 -4.03
C PHE A 42 17.19 28.42 -3.71
N VAL A 43 16.58 29.42 -3.08
CA VAL A 43 15.12 29.43 -2.83
C VAL A 43 14.37 29.36 -4.16
N GLN A 44 14.80 30.11 -5.18
CA GLN A 44 14.19 30.06 -6.51
C GLN A 44 14.35 28.69 -7.17
N PHE A 45 15.53 28.08 -7.09
CA PHE A 45 15.79 26.73 -7.59
C PHE A 45 14.87 25.72 -6.91
N TYR A 46 14.81 25.75 -5.57
CA TYR A 46 13.97 24.86 -4.78
C TYR A 46 12.49 25.01 -5.14
N LYS A 47 12.00 26.24 -5.28
CA LYS A 47 10.64 26.49 -5.77
C LYS A 47 10.40 25.90 -7.16
N MET A 48 11.30 26.13 -8.12
CA MET A 48 11.14 25.54 -9.47
C MET A 48 11.17 24.01 -9.46
N LEU A 49 11.86 23.41 -8.49
CA LEU A 49 11.94 21.97 -8.32
C LEU A 49 10.66 21.37 -7.73
N THR A 50 10.05 22.03 -6.74
CA THR A 50 8.96 21.47 -5.93
C THR A 50 7.59 22.06 -6.23
N GLN A 51 7.50 23.15 -6.99
CA GLN A 51 6.24 23.83 -7.28
C GLN A 51 5.32 22.96 -8.11
N ARG A 52 4.08 22.84 -7.63
CA ARG A 52 2.98 22.13 -8.28
C ARG A 52 2.00 23.15 -8.87
N ASP A 53 2.22 23.57 -10.11
CA ASP A 53 1.39 24.58 -10.79
C ASP A 53 -0.06 24.13 -10.98
N ASP A 54 -0.30 22.83 -11.05
CA ASP A 54 -1.65 22.25 -11.04
C ASP A 54 -2.34 22.48 -9.68
N VAL A 55 -1.65 22.21 -8.58
CA VAL A 55 -2.18 22.44 -7.22
C VAL A 55 -2.32 23.93 -6.93
N LEU A 56 -1.35 24.75 -7.35
CA LEU A 56 -1.42 26.21 -7.17
C LEU A 56 -2.61 26.81 -7.91
N ARG A 57 -2.90 26.37 -9.14
CA ARG A 57 -4.07 26.84 -9.89
C ARG A 57 -5.38 26.42 -9.22
N LEU A 58 -5.46 25.20 -8.70
CA LEU A 58 -6.61 24.74 -7.93
C LEU A 58 -6.81 25.60 -6.68
N PHE A 59 -5.74 25.79 -5.90
CA PHE A 59 -5.75 26.63 -4.70
C PHE A 59 -6.19 28.06 -4.99
N GLN A 60 -5.64 28.69 -6.03
CA GLN A 60 -6.01 30.04 -6.46
C GLN A 60 -7.44 30.13 -7.01
N GLY A 61 -8.00 29.03 -7.52
CA GLY A 61 -9.39 28.98 -7.95
C GLY A 61 -10.41 29.13 -6.82
N TYR A 62 -10.03 28.73 -5.60
CA TYR A 62 -10.88 28.82 -4.41
C TYR A 62 -10.43 29.94 -3.43
N SER A 63 -9.16 30.33 -3.45
CA SER A 63 -8.62 31.41 -2.62
C SER A 63 -9.16 32.77 -3.06
N SER A 64 -9.89 33.43 -2.17
CA SER A 64 -10.49 34.74 -2.43
C SER A 64 -9.48 35.88 -2.62
N ASP A 65 -8.30 35.79 -2.00
CA ASP A 65 -7.20 36.75 -2.12
C ASP A 65 -6.00 36.24 -2.95
N GLY A 66 -6.08 34.99 -3.44
CA GLY A 66 -5.03 34.31 -4.19
C GLY A 66 -3.77 33.95 -3.37
N GLN A 67 -3.75 34.22 -2.06
CA GLN A 67 -2.60 33.99 -1.18
C GLN A 67 -2.89 32.93 -0.12
N LYS A 68 -4.12 32.89 0.40
CA LYS A 68 -4.57 31.94 1.42
C LYS A 68 -6.01 31.51 1.16
N MET A 69 -6.36 30.31 1.59
CA MET A 69 -7.77 29.89 1.65
C MET A 69 -8.30 30.24 3.04
N SER A 70 -9.31 31.10 3.10
CA SER A 70 -10.07 31.30 4.34
C SER A 70 -10.79 29.99 4.74
N LEU A 71 -11.30 29.91 5.97
CA LEU A 71 -12.13 28.78 6.38
C LEU A 71 -13.30 28.51 5.41
N ARG A 72 -13.91 29.59 4.88
CA ARG A 72 -15.01 29.49 3.91
C ARG A 72 -14.53 28.99 2.55
N ASP A 73 -13.38 29.48 2.10
CA ASP A 73 -12.77 29.08 0.83
C ASP A 73 -12.44 27.58 0.84
N LEU A 74 -11.90 27.09 1.96
CA LEU A 74 -11.61 25.65 2.15
C LEU A 74 -12.89 24.83 2.29
N GLU A 75 -13.90 25.31 3.02
CA GLU A 75 -15.20 24.65 3.09
C GLU A 75 -15.83 24.48 1.70
N GLU A 76 -15.76 25.51 0.85
CA GLU A 76 -16.28 25.47 -0.52
C GLU A 76 -15.54 24.44 -1.37
N PHE A 77 -14.20 24.41 -1.29
CA PHE A 77 -13.39 23.38 -1.93
C PHE A 77 -13.78 21.97 -1.46
N LEU A 78 -13.89 21.74 -0.15
CA LEU A 78 -14.24 20.42 0.40
C LEU A 78 -15.65 19.99 -0.01
N ARG A 79 -16.60 20.93 -0.06
CA ARG A 79 -17.97 20.65 -0.50
C ARG A 79 -18.04 20.32 -1.99
N THR A 80 -17.30 21.06 -2.83
CA THR A 80 -17.44 21.02 -4.28
C THR A 80 -16.56 19.95 -4.91
N GLU A 81 -15.27 19.89 -4.53
CA GLU A 81 -14.28 18.99 -5.11
C GLU A 81 -14.17 17.68 -4.33
N GLN A 82 -14.24 17.72 -3.00
CA GLN A 82 -14.09 16.53 -2.14
C GLN A 82 -15.44 15.90 -1.74
N LEU A 83 -16.56 16.54 -2.10
CA LEU A 83 -17.92 16.06 -1.86
C LEU A 83 -18.23 15.76 -0.38
N GLU A 84 -17.62 16.49 0.56
CA GLU A 84 -17.76 16.33 2.01
C GLU A 84 -19.12 16.80 2.58
N GLY A 85 -19.98 17.39 1.73
CA GLY A 85 -21.37 17.71 2.04
C GLY A 85 -21.56 18.68 3.23
N ASP A 86 -22.38 18.28 4.20
CA ASP A 86 -22.73 19.10 5.37
C ASP A 86 -21.61 19.15 6.42
N ARG A 87 -20.62 18.24 6.35
CA ARG A 87 -19.50 18.19 7.29
C ARG A 87 -18.32 19.07 6.89
N SER A 88 -18.35 19.69 5.70
CA SER A 88 -17.24 20.46 5.14
C SER A 88 -16.70 21.55 6.07
N GLN A 89 -17.57 22.24 6.81
CA GLN A 89 -17.13 23.35 7.67
C GLN A 89 -16.31 22.85 8.88
N GLN A 90 -16.83 21.83 9.58
CA GLN A 90 -16.10 21.20 10.69
C GLN A 90 -14.80 20.60 10.17
N ARG A 91 -14.85 19.94 9.01
CA ARG A 91 -13.69 19.31 8.41
C ARG A 91 -12.62 20.32 8.03
N ALA A 92 -13.00 21.46 7.46
CA ALA A 92 -12.06 22.53 7.12
C ALA A 92 -11.27 23.02 8.36
N LEU A 93 -11.93 23.18 9.52
CA LEU A 93 -11.25 23.53 10.77
C LEU A 93 -10.23 22.46 11.19
N GLU A 94 -10.66 21.19 11.22
CA GLU A 94 -9.79 20.05 11.59
C GLU A 94 -8.56 19.97 10.67
N LEU A 95 -8.76 20.13 9.37
CA LEU A 95 -7.67 20.08 8.38
C LEU A 95 -6.70 21.26 8.54
N ILE A 96 -7.19 22.47 8.82
CA ILE A 96 -6.33 23.63 9.10
C ILE A 96 -5.48 23.36 10.35
N ASP A 97 -6.11 22.92 11.44
CA ASP A 97 -5.41 22.68 12.70
C ASP A 97 -4.32 21.59 12.55
N CYS A 98 -4.62 20.54 11.77
CA CYS A 98 -3.70 19.43 11.54
C CYS A 98 -2.57 19.72 10.54
N TYR A 99 -2.87 20.35 9.40
CA TYR A 99 -1.96 20.38 8.24
C TYR A 99 -1.34 21.74 7.95
N GLU A 100 -1.90 22.84 8.45
CA GLU A 100 -1.28 24.14 8.25
C GLU A 100 0.06 24.21 9.01
N PRO A 101 1.17 24.63 8.38
CA PRO A 101 2.44 24.80 9.10
C PRO A 101 2.53 26.10 9.90
N SER A 102 1.85 27.16 9.49
CA SER A 102 1.95 28.48 10.14
C SER A 102 0.95 28.65 11.29
N ASP A 103 1.46 28.81 12.52
CA ASP A 103 0.61 29.09 13.70
C ASP A 103 -0.23 30.36 13.53
N THR A 104 0.32 31.38 12.86
CA THR A 104 -0.41 32.62 12.55
C THR A 104 -1.59 32.34 11.62
N ALA A 105 -1.41 31.49 10.61
CA ALA A 105 -2.49 31.13 9.69
C ALA A 105 -3.55 30.26 10.39
N LYS A 106 -3.15 29.32 11.26
CA LYS A 106 -4.07 28.53 12.10
C LYS A 106 -4.95 29.42 12.98
N MET A 107 -4.34 30.37 13.69
CA MET A 107 -5.08 31.31 14.55
C MET A 107 -6.09 32.15 13.77
N LEU A 108 -5.84 32.40 12.49
CA LEU A 108 -6.75 33.12 11.59
C LEU A 108 -7.73 32.19 10.86
N HIS A 109 -7.74 30.89 11.19
CA HIS A 109 -8.50 29.85 10.49
C HIS A 109 -8.33 29.92 8.97
N ALA A 110 -7.07 30.01 8.54
CA ALA A 110 -6.71 30.06 7.13
C ALA A 110 -5.66 28.99 6.80
N MET A 111 -5.71 28.51 5.56
CA MET A 111 -4.77 27.54 5.00
C MET A 111 -3.90 28.19 3.94
N SER A 112 -2.59 28.04 4.07
CA SER A 112 -1.59 28.41 3.07
C SER A 112 -1.50 27.33 1.98
N ILE A 113 -0.82 27.64 0.87
CA ILE A 113 -0.56 26.65 -0.18
C ILE A 113 0.23 25.45 0.36
N ASP A 114 1.16 25.69 1.31
CA ASP A 114 1.94 24.63 1.94
C ASP A 114 1.05 23.73 2.79
N GLY A 115 0.15 24.31 3.60
CA GLY A 115 -0.84 23.55 4.36
C GLY A 115 -1.77 22.73 3.47
N PHE A 116 -2.19 23.29 2.33
CA PHE A 116 -3.03 22.61 1.34
C PHE A 116 -2.29 21.44 0.68
N LEU A 117 -1.00 21.62 0.33
CA LEU A 117 -0.15 20.54 -0.19
C LEU A 117 0.05 19.43 0.85
N MET A 118 0.25 19.79 2.12
CA MET A 118 0.35 18.82 3.22
C MET A 118 -0.94 18.01 3.37
N TYR A 119 -2.10 18.66 3.31
CA TYR A 119 -3.40 18.00 3.31
C TYR A 119 -3.56 17.04 2.11
N LEU A 120 -3.36 17.50 0.88
CA LEU A 120 -3.53 16.67 -0.32
C LEU A 120 -2.58 15.47 -0.35
N SER A 121 -1.41 15.59 0.28
CA SER A 121 -0.42 14.51 0.38
C SER A 121 -0.65 13.60 1.61
N SER A 122 -1.62 13.91 2.45
CA SER A 122 -1.91 13.17 3.68
C SER A 122 -2.81 11.96 3.43
N ALA A 123 -3.03 11.14 4.47
CA ALA A 123 -4.02 10.06 4.43
C ALA A 123 -5.44 10.58 4.15
N GLU A 124 -5.75 11.81 4.55
CA GLU A 124 -7.07 12.44 4.36
C GLU A 124 -7.26 12.99 2.96
N GLY A 125 -6.17 13.27 2.24
CA GLY A 125 -6.18 13.57 0.81
C GLY A 125 -6.06 12.31 -0.06
N SER A 126 -6.05 11.12 0.54
CA SER A 126 -5.88 9.86 -0.20
C SER A 126 -7.10 9.55 -1.05
N ILE A 127 -6.86 9.04 -2.26
CA ILE A 127 -7.91 8.44 -3.08
C ILE A 127 -8.56 7.22 -2.40
N PHE A 128 -7.87 6.59 -1.46
CA PHE A 128 -8.44 5.53 -0.64
C PHE A 128 -9.21 6.14 0.52
N ASN A 129 -10.51 5.87 0.58
CA ASN A 129 -11.37 6.34 1.67
C ASN A 129 -10.83 5.86 3.04
N PRO A 130 -10.42 6.78 3.93
CA PRO A 130 -9.87 6.42 5.24
C PRO A 130 -10.86 5.58 6.08
N HIS A 131 -12.17 5.82 5.93
CA HIS A 131 -13.20 5.05 6.62
C HIS A 131 -13.30 3.59 6.17
N GLN A 132 -12.73 3.25 5.01
CA GLN A 132 -12.69 1.89 4.46
C GLN A 132 -11.33 1.20 4.65
N GLN A 133 -10.40 1.79 5.41
CA GLN A 133 -9.11 1.16 5.70
C GLN A 133 -9.20 0.02 6.72
N GLY A 134 -10.24 0.01 7.56
CA GLY A 134 -10.54 -1.05 8.52
C GLY A 134 -11.69 -1.97 8.07
N ILE A 135 -12.16 -2.84 8.96
CA ILE A 135 -13.38 -3.61 8.73
C ILE A 135 -14.56 -2.67 8.88
N TYR A 136 -15.28 -2.42 7.78
CA TYR A 136 -16.44 -1.52 7.74
C TYR A 136 -17.73 -2.19 7.27
N GLN A 137 -17.63 -3.40 6.73
CA GLN A 137 -18.77 -4.18 6.24
C GLN A 137 -19.38 -5.00 7.38
N ASP A 138 -20.63 -5.40 7.24
CA ASP A 138 -21.24 -6.38 8.13
C ASP A 138 -20.57 -7.74 7.90
N MET A 139 -19.89 -8.27 8.93
CA MET A 139 -19.15 -9.53 8.89
C MET A 139 -19.91 -10.70 9.56
N SER A 140 -21.22 -10.52 9.78
CA SER A 140 -22.11 -11.53 10.38
C SER A 140 -22.99 -12.28 9.39
N GLN A 141 -22.91 -11.95 8.09
CA GLN A 141 -23.68 -12.62 7.05
C GLN A 141 -23.12 -14.02 6.74
N PRO A 142 -23.88 -14.90 6.06
CA PRO A 142 -23.35 -16.18 5.59
C PRO A 142 -22.16 -16.02 4.64
N LEU A 143 -21.23 -16.99 4.63
CA LEU A 143 -20.01 -16.93 3.78
C LEU A 143 -20.29 -16.69 2.30
N CYS A 144 -21.42 -17.19 1.77
CA CYS A 144 -21.80 -17.01 0.37
C CYS A 144 -22.18 -15.56 -0.01
N HIS A 145 -22.22 -14.63 0.93
CA HIS A 145 -22.45 -13.20 0.68
C HIS A 145 -21.15 -12.40 0.46
N TYR A 146 -19.98 -13.04 0.60
CA TYR A 146 -18.69 -12.35 0.50
C TYR A 146 -17.88 -12.83 -0.71
N PHE A 147 -17.14 -11.89 -1.30
CA PHE A 147 -16.01 -12.25 -2.17
C PHE A 147 -14.81 -12.62 -1.30
N ILE A 148 -14.25 -13.80 -1.54
CA ILE A 148 -13.15 -14.36 -0.75
C ILE A 148 -11.87 -14.31 -1.59
N SER A 149 -10.84 -13.64 -1.08
CA SER A 149 -9.50 -13.62 -1.70
C SER A 149 -8.95 -15.04 -1.76
N SER A 150 -8.78 -15.59 -2.95
CA SER A 150 -8.49 -17.00 -3.19
C SER A 150 -7.28 -17.17 -4.10
N SER A 151 -6.44 -18.16 -3.82
CA SER A 151 -5.25 -18.50 -4.59
C SER A 151 -5.39 -19.90 -5.18
N HIS A 152 -5.08 -20.00 -6.47
CA HIS A 152 -5.03 -21.26 -7.21
C HIS A 152 -3.58 -21.74 -7.33
N ASN A 153 -3.35 -23.05 -7.19
CA ASN A 153 -2.04 -23.70 -7.15
C ASN A 153 -1.02 -22.93 -6.31
N THR A 154 -1.40 -22.63 -5.05
CA THR A 154 -0.67 -21.71 -4.15
C THR A 154 0.80 -22.10 -3.92
N TYR A 155 1.12 -23.38 -4.09
CA TYR A 155 2.47 -23.91 -3.96
C TYR A 155 3.40 -23.49 -5.11
N LEU A 156 2.90 -23.12 -6.30
CA LEU A 156 3.73 -22.76 -7.45
C LEU A 156 4.17 -21.29 -7.40
N LEU A 157 5.48 -21.06 -7.45
CA LEU A 157 6.04 -19.71 -7.54
C LEU A 157 6.16 -19.17 -8.97
N GLU A 158 6.17 -20.07 -9.96
CA GLU A 158 6.47 -19.76 -11.36
C GLU A 158 5.48 -20.48 -12.30
N ASP A 159 5.95 -21.08 -13.39
CA ASP A 159 5.10 -21.69 -14.40
C ASP A 159 4.47 -23.03 -13.94
N GLN A 160 3.38 -23.41 -14.60
CA GLN A 160 2.58 -24.59 -14.26
C GLN A 160 3.23 -25.93 -14.65
N ILE A 161 4.34 -25.97 -15.38
CA ILE A 161 4.90 -27.19 -15.97
C ILE A 161 6.26 -27.56 -15.35
N ARG A 162 7.11 -26.57 -15.08
CA ARG A 162 8.47 -26.72 -14.54
C ARG A 162 8.74 -25.81 -13.33
N GLY A 163 7.77 -25.02 -12.90
CA GLY A 163 7.93 -24.08 -11.81
C GLY A 163 8.28 -24.75 -10.49
N GLN A 164 8.96 -23.98 -9.63
CA GLN A 164 9.30 -24.43 -8.29
C GLN A 164 8.06 -24.41 -7.38
N SER A 165 7.74 -25.56 -6.79
CA SER A 165 6.84 -25.64 -5.64
C SER A 165 7.56 -25.21 -4.38
N SER A 166 6.95 -24.33 -3.60
CA SER A 166 7.54 -23.79 -2.37
C SER A 166 6.51 -23.47 -1.30
N VAL A 167 6.86 -23.76 -0.05
CA VAL A 167 6.13 -23.34 1.15
C VAL A 167 5.98 -21.81 1.22
N GLU A 168 6.95 -21.07 0.66
CA GLU A 168 6.93 -19.60 0.61
C GLU A 168 5.74 -19.04 -0.19
N GLY A 169 5.19 -19.80 -1.14
CA GLY A 169 3.98 -19.42 -1.87
C GLY A 169 2.79 -19.20 -0.93
N TYR A 170 2.58 -20.13 0.00
CA TYR A 170 1.56 -20.04 1.05
C TYR A 170 1.80 -18.86 1.99
N ILE A 171 3.05 -18.67 2.43
CA ILE A 171 3.42 -17.56 3.32
C ILE A 171 3.08 -16.22 2.66
N ARG A 172 3.46 -16.02 1.39
CA ARG A 172 3.19 -14.79 0.66
C ARG A 172 1.70 -14.56 0.45
N ALA A 173 0.95 -15.60 0.06
CA ALA A 173 -0.48 -15.51 -0.13
C ALA A 173 -1.19 -15.07 1.16
N LEU A 174 -0.90 -15.74 2.28
CA LEU A 174 -1.51 -15.44 3.58
C LEU A 174 -1.12 -14.07 4.12
N LYS A 175 0.15 -13.65 3.98
CA LYS A 175 0.60 -12.29 4.37
C LYS A 175 -0.04 -11.18 3.54
N ARG A 176 -0.51 -11.48 2.33
CA ARG A 176 -1.27 -10.56 1.47
C ARG A 176 -2.78 -10.63 1.70
N GLY A 177 -3.24 -11.35 2.73
CA GLY A 177 -4.65 -11.43 3.10
C GLY A 177 -5.46 -12.49 2.35
N CYS A 178 -4.83 -13.38 1.57
CA CYS A 178 -5.53 -14.50 0.94
C CYS A 178 -6.19 -15.40 1.99
N ARG A 179 -7.44 -15.81 1.76
CA ARG A 179 -8.30 -16.56 2.68
C ARG A 179 -8.68 -17.95 2.14
N CYS A 180 -8.33 -18.30 0.91
CA CYS A 180 -8.49 -19.65 0.38
C CYS A 180 -7.21 -20.06 -0.35
N VAL A 181 -6.58 -21.15 0.09
CA VAL A 181 -5.34 -21.66 -0.51
C VAL A 181 -5.54 -23.10 -0.95
N GLU A 182 -4.90 -23.46 -2.06
CA GLU A 182 -5.03 -24.76 -2.69
C GLU A 182 -3.84 -25.66 -2.40
N VAL A 183 -4.10 -26.94 -2.11
CA VAL A 183 -3.11 -27.94 -1.70
C VAL A 183 -3.33 -29.26 -2.45
N ASP A 184 -2.53 -29.48 -3.49
CA ASP A 184 -2.59 -30.69 -4.33
C ASP A 184 -1.80 -31.82 -3.68
N CYS A 185 -2.49 -32.73 -3.01
CA CYS A 185 -1.91 -33.76 -2.18
C CYS A 185 -1.72 -35.06 -2.97
N TRP A 186 -0.50 -35.60 -2.91
CA TRP A 186 -0.12 -36.84 -3.57
C TRP A 186 0.67 -37.75 -2.64
N ASP A 187 0.64 -39.06 -2.91
CA ASP A 187 1.46 -40.03 -2.18
C ASP A 187 2.96 -39.69 -2.33
N GLY A 188 3.66 -39.60 -1.21
CA GLY A 188 5.10 -39.40 -1.17
C GLY A 188 5.88 -40.59 -0.62
N PRO A 189 7.22 -40.52 -0.65
CA PRO A 189 8.07 -41.59 -0.15
C PRO A 189 7.96 -41.73 1.37
N ASN A 190 8.25 -42.94 1.88
CA ASN A 190 8.25 -43.24 3.32
C ASN A 190 6.90 -42.99 4.04
N GLY A 191 5.79 -43.00 3.30
CA GLY A 191 4.46 -42.77 3.86
C GLY A 191 4.15 -41.30 4.17
N GLU A 192 4.99 -40.36 3.74
CA GLU A 192 4.80 -38.92 3.97
C GLU A 192 4.15 -38.25 2.75
N PRO A 193 2.95 -37.64 2.90
CA PRO A 193 2.27 -36.96 1.80
C PRO A 193 3.05 -35.75 1.28
N ILE A 194 3.00 -35.53 -0.02
CA ILE A 194 3.67 -34.43 -0.72
C ILE A 194 2.68 -33.54 -1.45
N VAL A 195 3.11 -32.32 -1.77
CA VAL A 195 2.36 -31.33 -2.54
C VAL A 195 3.13 -30.92 -3.79
N TYR A 196 2.48 -31.04 -4.95
CA TYR A 196 2.99 -30.59 -6.26
C TYR A 196 1.89 -30.69 -7.33
N HIS A 197 2.18 -30.13 -8.51
CA HIS A 197 1.27 -30.23 -9.65
C HIS A 197 1.41 -31.59 -10.35
N GLY A 198 0.36 -32.41 -10.24
CA GLY A 198 0.32 -33.77 -10.78
C GLY A 198 0.71 -33.87 -12.24
N HIS A 199 1.37 -34.97 -12.63
CA HIS A 199 1.79 -35.24 -14.02
C HIS A 199 2.71 -34.18 -14.66
N THR A 200 3.37 -33.33 -13.85
CA THR A 200 4.34 -32.33 -14.34
C THR A 200 5.74 -32.52 -13.76
N PHE A 201 6.67 -31.63 -14.11
CA PHE A 201 8.06 -31.62 -13.63
C PHE A 201 8.30 -30.63 -12.48
N THR A 202 7.24 -30.09 -11.87
CA THR A 202 7.37 -29.16 -10.74
C THR A 202 8.04 -29.85 -9.56
N SER A 203 8.80 -29.08 -8.75
CA SER A 203 9.37 -29.62 -7.52
C SER A 203 8.28 -30.04 -6.53
N LYS A 204 8.66 -30.80 -5.51
CA LYS A 204 7.74 -31.35 -4.49
C LYS A 204 8.10 -30.78 -3.14
N ILE A 205 7.09 -30.49 -2.33
CA ILE A 205 7.23 -30.09 -0.93
C ILE A 205 6.44 -31.03 -0.04
N LEU A 206 6.77 -31.11 1.26
CA LEU A 206 6.05 -31.98 2.18
C LEU A 206 4.72 -31.33 2.59
N PHE A 207 3.66 -32.12 2.68
CA PHE A 207 2.36 -31.65 3.15
C PHE A 207 2.44 -31.04 4.56
N LYS A 208 3.15 -31.70 5.48
CA LYS A 208 3.33 -31.19 6.85
C LYS A 208 3.98 -29.81 6.93
N ASP A 209 4.91 -29.51 6.02
CA ASP A 209 5.57 -28.20 5.97
C ASP A 209 4.61 -27.11 5.47
N VAL A 210 3.72 -27.46 4.52
CA VAL A 210 2.63 -26.59 4.07
C VAL A 210 1.67 -26.29 5.21
N ILE A 211 1.19 -27.31 5.93
CA ILE A 211 0.27 -27.12 7.05
C ILE A 211 0.94 -26.33 8.20
N ALA A 212 2.23 -26.54 8.46
CA ALA A 212 2.98 -25.76 9.44
C ALA A 212 3.06 -24.27 9.07
N ALA A 213 3.25 -23.96 7.79
CA ALA A 213 3.20 -22.58 7.30
C ALA A 213 1.79 -21.99 7.40
N VAL A 214 0.75 -22.74 7.04
CA VAL A 214 -0.65 -22.30 7.24
C VAL A 214 -0.90 -22.00 8.71
N GLY A 215 -0.61 -22.92 9.63
CA GLY A 215 -0.81 -22.72 11.06
C GLY A 215 -0.06 -21.51 11.63
N SER A 216 1.10 -21.16 11.04
CA SER A 216 1.91 -20.02 11.47
C SER A 216 1.49 -18.67 10.88
N TYR A 217 0.78 -18.65 9.74
CA TYR A 217 0.50 -17.42 8.99
C TYR A 217 -0.99 -17.17 8.69
N ALA A 218 -1.87 -18.14 8.91
CA ALA A 218 -3.29 -18.06 8.59
C ALA A 218 -3.94 -16.75 9.09
N PHE A 219 -3.61 -16.35 10.32
CA PHE A 219 -4.26 -15.21 10.98
C PHE A 219 -3.37 -13.96 11.16
N LYS A 220 -2.20 -13.90 10.51
CA LYS A 220 -1.27 -12.75 10.69
C LYS A 220 -1.75 -11.46 10.01
N ALA A 221 -2.46 -11.57 8.90
CA ALA A 221 -2.95 -10.42 8.13
C ALA A 221 -4.46 -10.16 8.33
N SER A 222 -5.20 -11.14 8.84
CA SER A 222 -6.65 -11.09 9.01
C SER A 222 -7.11 -12.16 9.99
N GLU A 223 -8.08 -11.83 10.84
CA GLU A 223 -8.66 -12.74 11.84
C GLU A 223 -9.74 -13.68 11.24
N TYR A 224 -10.19 -13.39 10.01
CA TYR A 224 -11.23 -14.17 9.33
C TYR A 224 -10.72 -15.54 8.87
N PRO A 225 -11.64 -16.53 8.76
CA PRO A 225 -11.29 -17.93 8.51
C PRO A 225 -10.49 -18.12 7.21
N VAL A 226 -9.66 -19.17 7.22
CA VAL A 226 -8.90 -19.63 6.05
C VAL A 226 -9.49 -20.96 5.58
N ILE A 227 -9.72 -21.07 4.28
CA ILE A 227 -10.20 -22.27 3.61
C ILE A 227 -9.00 -23.00 2.99
N LEU A 228 -8.88 -24.29 3.27
CA LEU A 228 -7.94 -25.19 2.61
C LEU A 228 -8.68 -25.98 1.53
N SER A 229 -8.43 -25.66 0.26
CA SER A 229 -8.93 -26.44 -0.87
C SER A 229 -7.98 -27.61 -1.10
N MET A 230 -8.37 -28.81 -0.64
CA MET A 230 -7.53 -30.01 -0.77
C MET A 230 -7.92 -30.80 -2.02
N GLU A 231 -6.99 -30.89 -2.97
CA GLU A 231 -7.11 -31.82 -4.09
C GLU A 231 -6.39 -33.13 -3.73
N ASN A 232 -7.14 -34.19 -3.42
CA ASN A 232 -6.61 -35.37 -2.76
C ASN A 232 -6.43 -36.55 -3.73
N HIS A 233 -5.17 -36.90 -4.00
CA HIS A 233 -4.75 -38.06 -4.78
C HIS A 233 -3.99 -39.11 -3.95
N CYS A 234 -4.03 -38.99 -2.61
CA CYS A 234 -3.33 -39.89 -1.70
C CYS A 234 -4.08 -41.22 -1.53
N SER A 235 -3.31 -42.29 -1.30
CA SER A 235 -3.81 -43.57 -0.79
C SER A 235 -4.45 -43.42 0.59
N VAL A 236 -5.31 -44.37 0.98
CA VAL A 236 -5.99 -44.33 2.29
C VAL A 236 -5.01 -44.24 3.46
N ASP A 237 -3.84 -44.89 3.37
CA ASP A 237 -2.85 -44.84 4.44
C ASP A 237 -2.22 -43.45 4.57
N GLN A 238 -1.91 -42.78 3.44
CA GLN A 238 -1.39 -41.42 3.47
C GLN A 238 -2.47 -40.36 3.73
N GLN A 239 -3.74 -40.64 3.44
CA GLN A 239 -4.86 -39.81 3.90
C GLN A 239 -4.97 -39.80 5.43
N ARG A 240 -4.70 -40.93 6.10
CA ARG A 240 -4.61 -40.95 7.58
C ARG A 240 -3.45 -40.11 8.07
N ALA A 241 -2.28 -40.21 7.43
CA ALA A 241 -1.13 -39.35 7.75
C ALA A 241 -1.44 -37.85 7.54
N MET A 242 -2.18 -37.48 6.48
CA MET A 242 -2.65 -36.10 6.30
C MET A 242 -3.55 -35.64 7.44
N ALA A 243 -4.51 -36.47 7.86
CA ALA A 243 -5.41 -36.16 8.96
C ALA A 243 -4.64 -35.98 10.29
N GLU A 244 -3.67 -36.86 10.56
CA GLU A 244 -2.78 -36.75 11.73
C GLU A 244 -1.97 -35.45 11.71
N HIS A 245 -1.41 -35.06 10.56
CA HIS A 245 -0.69 -33.79 10.42
C HIS A 245 -1.60 -32.58 10.63
N LEU A 246 -2.83 -32.60 10.08
CA LEU A 246 -3.80 -31.52 10.27
C LEU A 246 -4.16 -31.35 11.75
N ASP A 247 -4.50 -32.45 12.42
CA ASP A 247 -4.87 -32.45 13.84
C ASP A 247 -3.69 -32.02 14.73
N HIS A 248 -2.50 -32.57 14.50
CA HIS A 248 -1.34 -32.28 15.33
C HIS A 248 -0.81 -30.84 15.16
N ILE A 249 -0.86 -30.30 13.94
CA ILE A 249 -0.27 -28.99 13.63
C ILE A 249 -1.29 -27.85 13.84
N LEU A 250 -2.54 -28.03 13.41
CA LEU A 250 -3.56 -26.99 13.56
C LEU A 250 -4.26 -27.07 14.93
N GLY A 251 -4.42 -28.27 15.48
CA GLY A 251 -5.13 -28.50 16.75
C GLY A 251 -6.52 -27.90 16.74
N ASP A 252 -6.90 -27.25 17.85
CA ASP A 252 -8.20 -26.57 18.02
C ASP A 252 -8.43 -25.42 17.01
N ARG A 253 -7.41 -25.00 16.25
CA ARG A 253 -7.59 -24.01 15.16
C ARG A 253 -8.12 -24.63 13.87
N GLY A 254 -8.22 -25.95 13.80
CA GLY A 254 -8.71 -26.72 12.65
C GLY A 254 -10.18 -27.16 12.72
N SER A 255 -10.88 -26.85 13.82
CA SER A 255 -12.30 -27.21 14.04
C SER A 255 -13.27 -26.11 13.65
#